data_AF-A0A957NWV3-F1
#
_entry.id   AF-A0A957NWV3-F1
#
_cell.length_a   1.000
_cell.length_b   1.000
_cell.length_c   1.000
_cell.angle_alpha   90.00
_cell.angle_beta   90.00
_cell.angle_gamma   90.00
#
_symmetry.space_group_name_H-M   'P 1'
#
loop_
_entity.id
_entity.type
_entity.pdbx_description
1 polymer ?
#
loop_
_entity_poly.entity_id
_entity_poly.type
_entity_poly.pdbx_seq_one_letter_code
_entity_poly.pdbx_strand_id
1 'polypeptide(L)'
;MNLRHTDYNNQFLNHVHQNSTVANQATAYGVRIRDAEAAAGASYWRVIGVHHLSPEENRGDHHVYVEVLDEQGRRVKPANLAVHWTWEGRQPDQVAKPAALEKPDNEPLSNVPIARGAVLDVWLAGDGLPSDVVGGLRANHDDEPGPGDNKWNTRGHHSFYVVFQRTTKKNVAENGSVAQPDDSTHVLTNGDSPAGNGATGANGQLKPITDNKVGDNKMSDNKVSDFFPDYIFGLHECAGGGEGLMLEAGRAGWVLELASVGLDGGSDNADFQPLVDRGLSVVVRLHNGYKPNGALPHPQHYDAFANACATFVRRSHGCHIWIIGNEPNHEAERPQGEFIFPQQYADAYTRCRRAIRQIPGHEFDLVLVAGPAPWNAETRYPGNAGGDWVKYFADQIDAIPPGECDGFAIHAYTHEHDPAMITADLFQGADGYKHLRNEFRTYRDFMEAIPARCRHLPVLITEADPTNPNTGWADGQNKGWVCQAYREIA
;
A
#
# COMPACT_ATOMS: atom_id res chain seq x y z
N MET A 1 10.68 7.03 7.90
CA MET A 1 10.00 7.86 8.93
C MET A 1 10.99 8.22 10.04
N ASN A 2 11.00 9.45 10.59
CA ASN A 2 11.88 9.82 11.72
C ASN A 2 11.07 9.95 13.03
N LEU A 3 10.15 9.02 13.25
CA LEU A 3 9.29 9.02 14.44
C LEU A 3 10.09 8.52 15.64
N ARG A 4 10.32 9.40 16.62
CA ARG A 4 11.03 9.09 17.86
C ARG A 4 10.13 8.35 18.85
N HIS A 5 9.62 7.19 18.43
CA HIS A 5 8.62 6.41 19.16
C HIS A 5 9.07 6.08 20.60
N THR A 6 10.35 5.76 20.82
CA THR A 6 10.91 5.55 22.17
C THR A 6 10.83 6.81 23.07
N ASP A 7 11.00 8.01 22.51
CA ASP A 7 10.89 9.26 23.27
C ASP A 7 9.43 9.48 23.73
N TYR A 8 8.46 9.25 22.84
CA TYR A 8 7.04 9.33 23.16
C TYR A 8 6.62 8.29 24.20
N ASN A 9 7.10 7.05 24.09
CA ASN A 9 6.81 6.00 25.07
C ASN A 9 7.23 6.44 26.47
N ASN A 10 8.46 6.94 26.61
CA ASN A 10 8.98 7.46 27.87
C ASN A 10 8.18 8.67 28.36
N GLN A 11 7.82 9.59 27.48
CA GLN A 11 7.01 10.75 27.82
C GLN A 11 5.63 10.35 28.38
N PHE A 12 4.93 9.43 27.72
CA PHE A 12 3.60 8.99 28.15
C PHE A 12 3.64 8.15 29.43
N LEU A 13 4.62 7.25 29.57
CA LEU A 13 4.85 6.52 30.81
C LEU A 13 5.08 7.49 31.98
N ASN A 14 5.93 8.49 31.81
CA ASN A 14 6.18 9.51 32.83
C ASN A 14 4.91 10.31 33.17
N HIS A 15 4.11 10.68 32.17
CA HIS A 15 2.85 11.39 32.40
C HIS A 15 1.87 10.57 33.24
N VAL A 16 1.68 9.29 32.90
CA VAL A 16 0.76 8.41 33.64
C VAL A 16 1.28 8.13 35.05
N HIS A 17 2.59 7.97 35.24
CA HIS A 17 3.19 7.80 36.57
C HIS A 17 2.98 9.03 37.47
N GLN A 18 3.04 10.24 36.92
CA GLN A 18 2.89 11.48 37.67
C GLN A 18 1.43 11.86 37.93
N ASN A 19 0.57 11.70 36.93
CA ASN A 19 -0.78 12.27 36.94
C ASN A 19 -1.89 11.21 37.08
N SER A 20 -1.56 9.93 36.93
CA SER A 20 -2.52 8.80 36.87
C SER A 20 -3.59 8.91 35.76
N THR A 21 -3.53 9.92 34.90
CA THR A 21 -4.43 10.18 33.77
C THR A 21 -3.76 9.85 32.43
N VAL A 22 -4.56 9.60 31.40
CA VAL A 22 -4.08 9.40 30.02
C VAL A 22 -3.64 10.73 29.39
N ALA A 23 -2.56 10.71 28.61
CA ALA A 23 -2.09 11.86 27.85
C ALA A 23 -2.70 11.90 26.44
N ASN A 24 -3.95 12.33 26.30
CA ASN A 24 -4.55 12.54 24.97
C ASN A 24 -4.21 13.95 24.43
N GLN A 25 -3.11 14.05 23.68
CA GLN A 25 -2.65 15.29 23.05
C GLN A 25 -3.38 15.59 21.73
N ALA A 26 -4.23 14.68 21.25
CA ALA A 26 -4.95 14.80 19.98
C ALA A 26 -6.43 15.20 20.16
N THR A 27 -6.83 15.70 21.33
CA THR A 27 -8.21 16.14 21.60
C THR A 27 -8.68 17.25 20.66
N ALA A 28 -7.80 18.19 20.30
CA ALA A 28 -8.09 19.25 19.32
C ALA A 28 -8.43 18.70 17.92
N TYR A 29 -7.96 17.49 17.62
CA TYR A 29 -8.25 16.75 16.39
C TYR A 29 -9.51 15.87 16.53
N GLY A 30 -10.27 16.00 17.62
CA GLY A 30 -11.48 15.22 17.87
C GLY A 30 -11.22 13.76 18.26
N VAL A 31 -9.99 13.43 18.65
CA VAL A 31 -9.65 12.09 19.12
C VAL A 31 -10.17 11.88 20.54
N ARG A 32 -10.89 10.79 20.74
CA ARG A 32 -11.52 10.40 22.01
C ARG A 32 -11.03 9.02 22.44
N ILE A 33 -11.04 8.77 23.74
CA ILE A 33 -10.71 7.47 24.31
C ILE A 33 -11.95 6.94 25.03
N ARG A 34 -12.31 5.70 24.76
CA ARG A 34 -13.34 4.97 25.50
C ARG A 34 -12.66 3.92 26.36
N ASP A 35 -12.92 3.97 27.66
CA ASP A 35 -12.33 3.04 28.62
C ASP A 35 -12.81 1.60 28.40
N ALA A 36 -11.92 0.65 28.61
CA ALA A 36 -12.23 -0.75 28.64
C ALA A 36 -13.16 -1.10 29.81
N GLU A 37 -14.15 -1.95 29.54
CA GLU A 37 -14.96 -2.62 30.56
C GLU A 37 -14.16 -3.76 31.18
N ALA A 38 -13.34 -3.44 32.17
CA ALA A 38 -12.57 -4.40 32.95
C ALA A 38 -13.00 -4.38 34.42
N ALA A 39 -13.23 -5.57 35.00
CA ALA A 39 -13.51 -5.70 36.42
C ALA A 39 -12.33 -5.20 37.25
N ALA A 40 -12.61 -4.69 38.45
CA ALA A 40 -11.55 -4.26 39.33
C ALA A 40 -10.62 -5.44 39.71
N GLY A 41 -9.31 -5.20 39.67
CA GLY A 41 -8.28 -6.22 39.82
C GLY A 41 -7.96 -7.01 38.54
N ALA A 42 -8.72 -6.85 37.45
CA ALA A 42 -8.43 -7.51 36.17
C ALA A 42 -7.40 -6.72 35.33
N SER A 43 -6.58 -7.43 34.57
CA SER A 43 -5.71 -6.82 33.55
C SER A 43 -6.52 -6.40 32.32
N TYR A 44 -6.13 -5.29 31.71
CA TYR A 44 -6.67 -4.78 30.45
C TYR A 44 -5.59 -3.98 29.70
N TRP A 45 -5.81 -3.72 28.41
CA TRP A 45 -4.98 -2.84 27.60
C TRP A 45 -5.46 -1.39 27.74
N ARG A 46 -4.69 -0.58 28.47
CA ARG A 46 -5.00 0.83 28.70
C ARG A 46 -4.28 1.70 27.69
N VAL A 47 -4.94 2.70 27.12
CA VAL A 47 -4.25 3.76 26.37
C VAL A 47 -3.58 4.71 27.36
N ILE A 48 -2.28 4.94 27.20
CA ILE A 48 -1.50 5.84 28.07
C ILE A 48 -1.14 7.16 27.39
N GLY A 49 -1.16 7.19 26.06
CA GLY A 49 -0.93 8.40 25.30
C GLY A 49 -1.42 8.32 23.86
N VAL A 50 -1.86 9.47 23.36
CA VAL A 50 -2.18 9.68 21.94
C VAL A 50 -1.57 11.01 21.51
N HIS A 51 -0.82 11.00 20.41
CA HIS A 51 -0.19 12.17 19.82
C HIS A 51 -0.60 12.30 18.35
N HIS A 52 -1.02 13.48 17.92
CA HIS A 52 -1.12 13.81 16.51
C HIS A 52 0.27 14.24 16.03
N LEU A 53 0.76 13.64 14.95
CA LEU A 53 2.11 13.89 14.47
C LEU A 53 2.21 15.29 13.85
N SER A 54 3.22 16.06 14.26
CA SER A 54 3.57 17.32 13.60
C SER A 54 3.94 17.09 12.12
N PRO A 55 3.92 18.14 11.28
CA PRO A 55 4.29 18.00 9.87
C PRO A 55 5.67 17.34 9.66
N GLU A 56 6.66 17.68 10.48
CA GLU A 56 8.03 17.16 10.43
C GLU A 56 8.13 15.68 10.78
N GLU A 57 7.28 15.23 11.69
CA GLU A 57 7.18 13.84 12.13
C GLU A 57 6.38 13.02 11.13
N ASN A 58 5.29 13.59 10.59
CA ASN A 58 4.35 12.92 9.71
C ASN A 58 4.86 12.79 8.26
N ARG A 59 5.50 13.84 7.72
CA ARG A 59 6.07 13.86 6.35
C ARG A 59 5.13 13.41 5.23
N GLY A 60 3.83 13.68 5.34
CA GLY A 60 2.85 13.30 4.33
C GLY A 60 2.15 11.96 4.57
N ASP A 61 2.42 11.27 5.69
CA ASP A 61 1.72 10.04 6.03
C ASP A 61 0.28 10.28 6.50
N HIS A 62 -0.50 9.20 6.59
CA HIS A 62 -1.90 9.20 7.00
C HIS A 62 -2.24 7.90 7.76
N HIS A 63 -1.51 7.63 8.84
CA HIS A 63 -1.59 6.38 9.59
C HIS A 63 -1.91 6.59 11.07
N VAL A 64 -2.47 5.54 11.69
CA VAL A 64 -2.44 5.36 13.13
C VAL A 64 -1.30 4.41 13.46
N TYR A 65 -0.21 4.92 13.99
CA TYR A 65 0.92 4.13 14.48
C TYR A 65 0.64 3.66 15.90
N VAL A 66 0.91 2.39 16.19
CA VAL A 66 0.56 1.78 17.47
C VAL A 66 1.78 1.15 18.13
N GLU A 67 1.87 1.36 19.44
CA GLU A 67 2.85 0.78 20.34
C GLU A 67 2.17 -0.01 21.46
N VAL A 68 2.82 -1.08 21.92
CA VAL A 68 2.29 -1.95 22.97
C VAL A 68 3.36 -2.22 24.03
N LEU A 69 3.06 -1.88 25.27
CA LEU A 69 3.96 -1.98 26.42
C LEU A 69 3.39 -2.91 27.51
N ASP A 70 4.25 -3.63 28.22
CA ASP A 70 3.90 -4.38 29.42
C ASP A 70 3.61 -3.48 30.64
N GLU A 71 3.24 -4.10 31.76
CA GLU A 71 2.95 -3.39 33.03
C GLU A 71 4.17 -2.62 33.58
N GLN A 72 5.39 -2.94 33.15
CA GLN A 72 6.60 -2.23 33.53
C GLN A 72 7.06 -1.21 32.47
N GLY A 73 6.27 -1.01 31.41
CA GLY A 73 6.55 -0.05 30.34
C GLY A 73 7.53 -0.56 29.29
N ARG A 74 7.80 -1.88 29.22
CA ARG A 74 8.67 -2.46 28.19
C ARG A 74 7.85 -2.86 26.98
N ARG A 75 8.39 -2.59 25.78
CA ARG A 75 7.79 -3.05 24.52
C ARG A 75 7.60 -4.57 24.51
N VAL A 76 6.42 -5.02 24.07
CA VAL A 76 6.08 -6.44 23.93
C VAL A 76 5.40 -6.73 22.59
N LYS A 77 5.64 -7.93 22.05
CA LYS A 77 5.03 -8.43 20.80
C LYS A 77 4.30 -9.76 21.06
N PRO A 78 3.15 -9.78 21.73
CA PRO A 78 2.47 -11.02 22.06
C PRO A 78 1.94 -11.69 20.79
N ALA A 79 2.22 -12.98 20.59
CA ALA A 79 1.89 -13.71 19.35
C ALA A 79 0.40 -13.74 18.99
N ASN A 80 -0.49 -13.62 19.98
CA ASN A 80 -1.94 -13.65 19.80
C ASN A 80 -2.59 -12.27 19.91
N LEU A 81 -1.82 -11.18 19.90
CA LEU A 81 -2.34 -9.82 20.06
C LEU A 81 -2.17 -9.04 18.76
N ALA A 82 -3.23 -8.34 18.35
CA ALA A 82 -3.23 -7.49 17.16
C ALA A 82 -3.95 -6.17 17.43
N VAL A 83 -3.66 -5.17 16.60
CA VAL A 83 -4.42 -3.93 16.51
C VAL A 83 -5.67 -4.19 15.69
N HIS A 84 -6.80 -4.28 16.37
CA HIS A 84 -8.11 -4.28 15.74
C HIS A 84 -8.57 -2.85 15.50
N TRP A 85 -9.34 -2.66 14.44
CA TRP A 85 -9.83 -1.35 14.08
C TRP A 85 -11.15 -1.43 13.32
N THR A 86 -11.79 -0.28 13.19
CA THR A 86 -13.00 -0.08 12.40
C THR A 86 -13.06 1.37 11.95
N TRP A 87 -14.02 1.70 11.09
CA TRP A 87 -14.30 3.08 10.71
C TRP A 87 -15.79 3.40 10.84
N GLU A 88 -16.08 4.69 10.96
CA GLU A 88 -17.45 5.20 10.97
C GLU A 88 -18.18 4.82 9.67
N GLY A 89 -19.36 4.20 9.79
CA GLY A 89 -20.14 3.75 8.64
C GLY A 89 -19.70 2.42 8.03
N ARG A 90 -18.74 1.70 8.63
CA ARG A 90 -18.37 0.33 8.22
C ARG A 90 -19.59 -0.59 8.21
N GLN A 91 -19.83 -1.24 7.08
CA GLN A 91 -20.89 -2.23 6.93
C GLN A 91 -20.45 -3.60 7.50
N PRO A 92 -21.38 -4.46 7.97
CA PRO A 92 -21.02 -5.74 8.60
C PRO A 92 -20.22 -6.70 7.72
N ASP A 93 -20.41 -6.63 6.40
CA ASP A 93 -19.71 -7.42 5.39
C ASP A 93 -18.31 -6.87 5.07
N GLN A 94 -18.00 -5.65 5.48
CA GLN A 94 -16.67 -5.07 5.34
C GLN A 94 -15.76 -5.56 6.46
N VAL A 95 -14.63 -6.16 6.05
CA VAL A 95 -13.61 -6.68 6.96
C VAL A 95 -12.60 -5.59 7.27
N ALA A 96 -12.40 -5.32 8.56
CA ALA A 96 -11.22 -4.59 9.03
C ALA A 96 -10.22 -5.63 9.54
N LYS A 97 -9.26 -6.01 8.69
CA LYS A 97 -8.25 -7.01 9.03
C LYS A 97 -7.39 -6.49 10.20
N PRO A 98 -7.26 -7.23 11.31
CA PRO A 98 -6.40 -6.82 12.40
C PRO A 98 -4.96 -6.62 11.90
N ALA A 99 -4.34 -5.50 12.27
CA ALA A 99 -2.93 -5.23 11.96
C ALA A 99 -2.08 -5.88 13.06
N ALA A 100 -1.12 -6.72 12.65
CA ALA A 100 -0.32 -7.46 13.59
C ALA A 100 0.80 -6.58 14.21
N LEU A 101 1.44 -7.09 15.27
CA LEU A 101 2.45 -6.40 16.09
C LEU A 101 3.87 -6.91 15.78
N GLU A 102 4.24 -7.01 14.51
CA GLU A 102 5.48 -7.65 14.04
C GLU A 102 6.65 -6.71 13.76
N LYS A 103 6.42 -5.39 13.71
CA LYS A 103 7.42 -4.45 13.21
C LYS A 103 8.71 -4.42 14.04
N PRO A 104 9.87 -4.17 13.41
CA PRO A 104 11.18 -4.16 14.07
C PRO A 104 11.31 -3.04 15.10
N ASP A 105 12.31 -3.15 15.97
CA ASP A 105 12.40 -2.30 17.17
C ASP A 105 12.70 -0.82 16.87
N ASN A 106 13.08 -0.49 15.63
CA ASN A 106 13.40 0.86 15.19
C ASN A 106 12.18 1.65 14.66
N GLU A 107 10.97 1.08 14.65
CA GLU A 107 9.71 1.76 14.31
C GLU A 107 8.57 1.32 15.24
N PRO A 108 7.39 1.98 15.25
CA PRO A 108 6.19 1.52 15.97
C PRO A 108 5.80 0.08 15.61
N LEU A 109 5.25 -0.68 16.56
CA LEU A 109 4.94 -2.10 16.38
C LEU A 109 3.94 -2.41 15.27
N SER A 110 3.06 -1.45 14.97
CA SER A 110 2.04 -1.58 13.95
C SER A 110 1.63 -0.22 13.41
N ASN A 111 0.97 -0.23 12.26
CA ASN A 111 0.28 0.94 11.72
C ASN A 111 -1.02 0.52 11.03
N VAL A 112 -2.03 1.38 11.13
CA VAL A 112 -3.30 1.24 10.43
C VAL A 112 -3.45 2.44 9.48
N PRO A 113 -3.58 2.24 8.16
CA PRO A 113 -3.78 3.36 7.23
C PRO A 113 -5.15 4.00 7.42
N ILE A 114 -5.19 5.33 7.41
CA ILE A 114 -6.40 6.14 7.47
C ILE A 114 -6.82 6.47 6.05
N ALA A 115 -7.75 5.66 5.51
CA ALA A 115 -8.31 5.91 4.19
C ALA A 115 -8.93 7.32 4.08
N ARG A 116 -8.97 7.87 2.86
CA ARG A 116 -9.50 9.22 2.61
C ARG A 116 -10.91 9.37 3.17
N GLY A 117 -11.10 10.34 4.06
CA GLY A 117 -12.40 10.65 4.66
C GLY A 117 -12.85 9.66 5.72
N ALA A 118 -12.09 8.60 6.00
CA ALA A 118 -12.38 7.66 7.07
C ALA A 118 -12.14 8.30 8.45
N VAL A 119 -12.95 7.88 9.40
CA VAL A 119 -12.81 8.20 10.82
C VAL A 119 -12.68 6.87 11.55
N LEU A 120 -11.49 6.56 12.06
CA LEU A 120 -11.15 5.27 12.63
C LEU A 120 -11.35 5.22 14.14
N ASP A 121 -11.69 4.02 14.60
CA ASP A 121 -11.57 3.56 15.98
C ASP A 121 -10.58 2.38 16.02
N VAL A 122 -9.60 2.40 16.93
CA VAL A 122 -8.57 1.35 17.10
C VAL A 122 -8.51 0.81 18.54
N TRP A 123 -8.24 -0.47 18.71
CA TRP A 123 -8.09 -1.15 20.00
C TRP A 123 -7.21 -2.41 19.87
N LEU A 124 -6.80 -3.01 20.99
CA LEU A 124 -6.08 -4.28 20.99
C LEU A 124 -7.03 -5.45 21.24
N ALA A 125 -6.85 -6.56 20.52
CA ALA A 125 -7.57 -7.80 20.80
C ALA A 125 -6.80 -9.05 20.35
N GLY A 126 -7.28 -10.20 20.83
CA GLY A 126 -6.77 -11.54 20.48
C GLY A 126 -6.19 -12.33 21.65
N ASP A 127 -5.75 -11.65 22.72
CA ASP A 127 -5.20 -12.30 23.92
C ASP A 127 -6.22 -12.50 25.06
N GLY A 128 -7.49 -12.14 24.81
CA GLY A 128 -8.60 -12.27 25.76
C GLY A 128 -8.71 -11.15 26.79
N LEU A 129 -7.84 -10.12 26.76
CA LEU A 129 -7.95 -8.97 27.64
C LEU A 129 -8.85 -7.88 27.04
N PRO A 130 -9.67 -7.18 27.84
CA PRO A 130 -10.35 -5.97 27.40
C PRO A 130 -9.34 -4.90 26.98
N SER A 131 -9.74 -4.01 26.07
CA SER A 131 -8.90 -2.90 25.61
C SER A 131 -9.69 -1.59 25.60
N ASP A 132 -9.00 -0.50 25.93
CA ASP A 132 -9.48 0.85 25.62
C ASP A 132 -9.61 0.98 24.09
N VAL A 133 -10.49 1.88 23.65
CA VAL A 133 -10.69 2.21 22.22
C VAL A 133 -10.33 3.66 21.96
N VAL A 134 -9.41 3.91 21.03
CA VAL A 134 -9.09 5.27 20.55
C VAL A 134 -9.89 5.54 19.30
N GLY A 135 -10.81 6.50 19.35
CA GLY A 135 -11.72 6.82 18.27
C GLY A 135 -11.61 8.24 17.75
N GLY A 136 -12.18 8.48 16.58
CA GLY A 136 -12.17 9.81 15.93
C GLY A 136 -10.92 10.11 15.11
N LEU A 137 -10.06 9.11 14.87
CA LEU A 137 -8.79 9.23 14.16
C LEU A 137 -9.04 9.43 12.67
N ARG A 138 -8.74 10.62 12.13
CA ARG A 138 -8.99 10.95 10.72
C ARG A 138 -7.87 11.78 10.12
N ALA A 139 -7.62 11.62 8.84
CA ALA A 139 -6.59 12.40 8.15
C ALA A 139 -7.12 13.74 7.59
N ASN A 140 -8.44 13.96 7.64
CA ASN A 140 -9.12 15.13 7.08
C ASN A 140 -9.15 16.30 8.07
N HIS A 141 -7.98 16.90 8.28
CA HIS A 141 -7.80 18.14 9.04
C HIS A 141 -7.37 19.29 8.12
N ASP A 142 -7.36 20.50 8.65
CA ASP A 142 -6.83 21.65 7.94
C ASP A 142 -5.30 21.53 7.81
N ASP A 143 -4.77 22.10 6.73
CA ASP A 143 -3.34 22.00 6.41
C ASP A 143 -2.48 22.66 7.51
N GLU A 144 -1.42 21.94 7.92
CA GLU A 144 -0.36 22.40 8.80
C GLU A 144 0.98 22.31 8.05
N PRO A 145 1.52 23.44 7.58
CA PRO A 145 2.77 23.43 6.81
C PRO A 145 3.96 23.09 7.71
N GLY A 146 4.87 22.28 7.19
CA GLY A 146 6.18 22.03 7.79
C GLY A 146 7.20 23.12 7.46
N PRO A 147 8.46 22.97 7.89
CA PRO A 147 9.53 23.96 7.68
C PRO A 147 9.74 24.21 6.19
N GLY A 148 9.87 25.48 5.81
CA GLY A 148 10.05 25.87 4.41
C GLY A 148 8.79 25.66 3.55
N ASP A 149 7.59 25.80 4.13
CA ASP A 149 6.28 25.64 3.47
C ASP A 149 6.04 24.24 2.88
N ASN A 150 6.73 23.23 3.41
CA ASN A 150 6.55 21.86 2.99
C ASN A 150 5.14 21.36 3.35
N LYS A 151 4.44 20.80 2.37
CA LYS A 151 3.05 20.33 2.49
C LYS A 151 2.99 18.89 3.04
N TRP A 152 3.32 18.73 4.32
CA TRP A 152 3.39 17.40 4.96
C TRP A 152 2.16 17.04 5.77
N ASN A 153 1.61 17.94 6.57
CA ASN A 153 0.26 17.78 7.10
C ASN A 153 -0.69 18.57 6.21
N THR A 154 -1.32 17.89 5.26
CA THR A 154 -2.36 18.49 4.43
C THR A 154 -3.64 17.71 4.59
N ARG A 155 -4.75 18.25 4.10
CA ARG A 155 -6.04 17.56 4.12
C ARG A 155 -5.93 16.16 3.48
N GLY A 156 -6.03 15.13 4.30
CA GLY A 156 -5.83 13.72 3.92
C GLY A 156 -4.49 13.12 4.33
N HIS A 157 -3.59 13.89 4.94
CA HIS A 157 -2.25 13.51 5.38
C HIS A 157 -2.02 13.96 6.83
N HIS A 158 -2.77 13.40 7.78
CA HIS A 158 -2.51 13.57 9.21
C HIS A 158 -2.44 12.18 9.84
N SER A 159 -1.42 11.96 10.67
CA SER A 159 -1.21 10.70 11.37
C SER A 159 -1.26 10.86 12.88
N PHE A 160 -1.44 9.74 13.56
CA PHE A 160 -1.50 9.67 15.02
C PHE A 160 -0.58 8.56 15.52
N TYR A 161 0.01 8.77 16.69
CA TYR A 161 0.76 7.77 17.43
C TYR A 161 0.00 7.43 18.72
N VAL A 162 -0.27 6.15 18.93
CA VAL A 162 -1.07 5.62 20.04
C VAL A 162 -0.26 4.60 20.82
N VAL A 163 -0.23 4.73 22.15
CA VAL A 163 0.49 3.80 23.02
C VAL A 163 -0.46 3.11 23.98
N PHE A 164 -0.49 1.78 23.90
CA PHE A 164 -1.20 0.92 24.84
C PHE A 164 -0.23 0.34 25.86
N GLN A 165 -0.67 0.23 27.12
CA GLN A 165 0.05 -0.41 28.20
C GLN A 165 -0.85 -1.43 28.91
N ARG A 166 -0.35 -2.65 29.12
CA ARG A 166 -1.02 -3.62 29.98
C ARG A 166 -1.11 -3.04 31.39
N THR A 167 -2.32 -2.96 31.94
CA THR A 167 -2.59 -2.33 33.23
C THR A 167 -3.58 -3.16 34.03
N THR A 168 -3.45 -3.20 35.36
CA THR A 168 -4.47 -3.76 36.26
C THR A 168 -5.49 -2.68 36.65
N LYS A 169 -6.78 -2.91 36.42
CA LYS A 169 -7.85 -1.96 36.80
C LYS A 169 -7.86 -1.83 38.32
N LYS A 170 -7.65 -0.63 38.86
CA LYS A 170 -7.69 -0.41 40.31
C LYS A 170 -9.12 -0.63 40.82
N ASN A 171 -9.25 -1.17 42.04
CA ASN A 171 -10.51 -1.11 42.77
C ASN A 171 -10.95 0.34 42.87
N VAL A 172 -12.16 0.64 42.40
CA VAL A 172 -12.88 1.83 42.86
C VAL A 172 -13.16 1.56 44.33
N ALA A 173 -12.19 1.85 45.18
CA ALA A 173 -12.45 1.94 46.61
C ALA A 173 -13.55 2.97 46.78
N GLU A 174 -14.58 2.61 47.56
CA GLU A 174 -15.54 3.55 48.12
C GLU A 174 -14.78 4.70 48.78
N ASN A 175 -14.55 5.78 48.04
CA ASN A 175 -14.46 7.11 48.60
C ASN A 175 -15.81 7.77 48.36
N GLY A 176 -16.81 7.25 49.07
CA GLY A 176 -17.81 8.12 49.66
C GLY A 176 -17.10 9.00 50.70
N SER A 177 -16.47 10.08 50.26
CA SER A 177 -16.29 11.23 51.14
C SER A 177 -17.58 12.04 51.05
N VAL A 178 -18.44 11.78 52.02
CA VAL A 178 -19.49 12.66 52.50
C VAL A 178 -18.96 14.11 52.50
N ALA A 179 -19.48 14.94 51.60
CA ALA A 179 -19.45 16.38 51.80
C ALA A 179 -20.55 16.70 52.82
N GLN A 180 -20.17 16.78 54.10
CA GLN A 180 -20.95 17.51 55.09
C GLN A 180 -20.83 19.02 54.81
N PRO A 181 -21.87 19.79 55.16
CA PRO A 181 -22.10 21.13 54.64
C PRO A 181 -21.20 22.16 55.34
N ASP A 182 -20.63 23.07 54.55
CA ASP A 182 -20.16 24.35 55.07
C ASP A 182 -21.34 25.33 55.11
N ASP A 183 -21.58 25.83 56.31
CA ASP A 183 -22.51 26.85 56.69
C ASP A 183 -21.89 28.22 56.35
N SER A 184 -22.29 28.81 55.23
CA SER A 184 -22.30 30.27 55.12
C SER A 184 -23.47 30.74 54.27
N THR A 185 -24.49 31.15 55.01
CA THR A 185 -25.56 32.08 54.66
C THR A 185 -25.19 33.11 53.58
N HIS A 186 -25.96 33.16 52.49
CA HIS A 186 -26.59 34.41 52.07
C HIS A 186 -27.86 34.14 51.25
N VAL A 187 -28.92 34.75 51.75
CA VAL A 187 -30.32 34.77 51.31
C VAL A 187 -30.46 35.38 49.91
N LEU A 188 -31.34 34.83 49.06
CA LEU A 188 -32.49 35.51 48.43
C LEU A 188 -33.22 34.62 47.39
N THR A 189 -34.29 33.97 47.87
CA THR A 189 -35.68 33.91 47.34
C THR A 189 -36.03 33.65 45.87
N ASN A 190 -36.94 32.66 45.72
CA ASN A 190 -38.11 32.51 44.82
C ASN A 190 -37.84 32.23 43.33
N GLY A 191 -38.47 31.27 42.66
CA GLY A 191 -39.56 30.35 43.03
C GLY A 191 -39.91 29.42 41.86
N ASP A 192 -40.71 28.41 42.20
CA ASP A 192 -41.65 27.63 41.37
C ASP A 192 -41.14 26.77 40.19
N SER A 193 -41.06 25.46 40.46
CA SER A 193 -41.48 24.38 39.54
C SER A 193 -43.03 24.33 39.47
N PRO A 194 -43.73 23.41 38.74
CA PRO A 194 -43.24 22.26 37.96
C PRO A 194 -44.03 21.91 36.66
N ALA A 195 -43.68 20.76 36.10
CA ALA A 195 -44.52 19.82 35.33
C ALA A 195 -44.65 20.08 33.80
N GLY A 196 -44.65 19.06 32.94
CA GLY A 196 -44.66 17.62 33.19
C GLY A 196 -44.57 16.78 31.92
N ASN A 197 -44.56 15.48 32.19
CA ASN A 197 -44.53 14.29 31.34
C ASN A 197 -45.31 14.29 30.01
N GLY A 198 -44.81 13.42 29.11
CA GLY A 198 -45.66 12.52 28.32
C GLY A 198 -45.45 12.67 26.81
N ALA A 199 -44.76 11.77 26.11
CA ALA A 199 -45.10 10.37 25.79
C ALA A 199 -45.65 10.22 24.34
N THR A 200 -45.02 9.28 23.62
CA THR A 200 -45.58 8.39 22.57
C THR A 200 -45.96 8.92 21.19
N GLY A 201 -45.62 8.13 20.16
CA GLY A 201 -46.41 8.10 18.93
C GLY A 201 -45.66 7.71 17.66
N ALA A 202 -45.72 6.44 17.28
CA ALA A 202 -45.04 5.83 16.13
C ALA A 202 -45.66 6.15 14.74
N ASN A 203 -44.83 5.89 13.73
CA ASN A 203 -45.12 5.35 12.39
C ASN A 203 -45.80 6.19 11.29
N GLY A 204 -45.16 6.18 10.11
CA GLY A 204 -45.78 6.57 8.84
C GLY A 204 -44.83 6.48 7.63
N GLN A 205 -44.70 5.28 7.06
CA GLN A 205 -44.08 4.99 5.75
C GLN A 205 -44.75 5.77 4.61
N LEU A 206 -43.97 6.37 3.71
CA LEU A 206 -44.34 6.62 2.30
C LEU A 206 -43.10 6.56 1.38
N LYS A 207 -43.16 5.68 0.37
CA LYS A 207 -42.44 5.68 -0.92
C LYS A 207 -43.53 5.58 -2.00
N PRO A 208 -43.40 6.08 -3.26
CA PRO A 208 -42.34 5.64 -4.20
C PRO A 208 -41.83 6.63 -5.31
N ILE A 209 -40.61 6.33 -5.81
CA ILE A 209 -40.06 6.28 -7.21
C ILE A 209 -40.46 7.42 -8.19
N THR A 210 -39.55 8.21 -8.81
CA THR A 210 -38.68 7.90 -9.98
C THR A 210 -37.57 8.95 -10.17
N ASP A 211 -36.32 8.54 -10.44
CA ASP A 211 -35.62 8.84 -11.71
C ASP A 211 -34.16 8.36 -11.70
N ASN A 212 -33.86 7.47 -12.65
CA ASN A 212 -32.53 7.01 -13.00
C ASN A 212 -31.70 8.15 -13.63
N LYS A 213 -30.51 8.44 -13.09
CA LYS A 213 -29.34 8.83 -13.91
C LYS A 213 -28.03 8.29 -13.30
N VAL A 214 -27.45 7.37 -14.07
CA VAL A 214 -26.03 7.01 -14.20
C VAL A 214 -25.32 6.59 -12.90
N GLY A 215 -25.24 5.27 -12.71
CA GLY A 215 -24.46 4.66 -11.65
C GLY A 215 -22.96 4.83 -11.88
N ASP A 216 -22.32 5.59 -11.00
CA ASP A 216 -20.88 5.50 -10.78
C ASP A 216 -20.61 4.22 -10.00
N ASN A 217 -20.08 3.22 -10.70
CA ASN A 217 -19.78 1.90 -10.20
C ASN A 217 -18.60 1.95 -9.21
N LYS A 218 -18.85 2.40 -7.97
CA LYS A 218 -17.89 2.33 -6.84
C LYS A 218 -17.98 0.96 -6.18
N MET A 219 -17.44 -0.03 -6.86
CA MET A 219 -17.17 -1.35 -6.29
C MET A 219 -15.71 -1.34 -5.78
N SER A 220 -15.60 -1.50 -4.48
CA SER A 220 -14.47 -1.42 -3.51
C SER A 220 -13.01 -1.61 -3.98
N ASP A 221 -12.16 -0.66 -3.59
CA ASP A 221 -10.68 -0.75 -3.53
C ASP A 221 -10.16 -1.97 -2.70
N ASN A 222 -11.02 -2.59 -1.89
CA ASN A 222 -10.71 -3.70 -0.99
C ASN A 222 -10.38 -5.04 -1.70
N LYS A 223 -10.69 -5.19 -3.00
CA LYS A 223 -10.37 -6.41 -3.75
C LYS A 223 -8.98 -6.39 -4.39
N VAL A 224 -8.46 -5.20 -4.69
CA VAL A 224 -7.16 -5.05 -5.38
C VAL A 224 -6.00 -5.42 -4.44
N SER A 225 -6.13 -5.12 -3.14
CA SER A 225 -5.12 -5.44 -2.12
C SER A 225 -4.97 -6.93 -1.84
N ASP A 226 -6.01 -7.74 -2.09
CA ASP A 226 -5.98 -9.19 -1.84
C ASP A 226 -5.07 -9.95 -2.82
N PHE A 227 -4.68 -9.29 -3.91
CA PHE A 227 -3.88 -9.89 -4.99
C PHE A 227 -2.43 -9.41 -5.01
N PHE A 228 -2.12 -8.33 -4.27
CA PHE A 228 -0.77 -7.77 -4.25
C PHE A 228 0.19 -8.69 -3.49
N PRO A 229 1.42 -8.90 -3.96
CA PRO A 229 2.38 -9.70 -3.21
C PRO A 229 2.62 -9.10 -1.81
N ASP A 230 2.43 -9.91 -0.77
CA ASP A 230 2.72 -9.56 0.62
C ASP A 230 4.24 -9.37 0.88
N TYR A 231 5.07 -9.74 -0.09
CA TYR A 231 6.51 -9.73 -0.01
C TYR A 231 7.12 -8.89 -1.13
N ILE A 232 8.20 -8.17 -0.79
CA ILE A 232 9.02 -7.48 -1.80
C ILE A 232 9.82 -8.46 -2.67
N PHE A 233 9.98 -9.72 -2.24
CA PHE A 233 10.82 -10.70 -2.90
C PHE A 233 10.10 -11.35 -4.08
N GLY A 234 10.71 -11.29 -5.25
CA GLY A 234 10.25 -11.99 -6.43
C GLY A 234 11.38 -12.62 -7.24
N LEU A 235 11.06 -13.72 -7.92
CA LEU A 235 11.98 -14.38 -8.85
C LEU A 235 11.28 -14.69 -10.18
N HIS A 236 12.06 -14.62 -11.26
CA HIS A 236 11.60 -14.90 -12.60
C HIS A 236 11.45 -16.42 -12.80
N GLU A 237 10.32 -16.85 -13.38
CA GLU A 237 9.94 -18.22 -13.80
C GLU A 237 10.04 -19.35 -12.75
N CYS A 238 8.91 -20.00 -12.48
CA CYS A 238 8.84 -21.25 -11.74
C CYS A 238 9.54 -22.41 -12.47
N ALA A 239 9.46 -22.46 -13.80
CA ALA A 239 10.10 -23.53 -14.58
C ALA A 239 11.64 -23.54 -14.44
N GLY A 240 12.23 -22.40 -14.07
CA GLY A 240 13.66 -22.26 -13.76
C GLY A 240 14.04 -22.63 -12.32
N GLY A 241 13.07 -22.97 -11.46
CA GLY A 241 13.29 -23.34 -10.06
C GLY A 241 13.40 -22.15 -9.10
N GLY A 242 13.09 -20.93 -9.54
CA GLY A 242 13.16 -19.73 -8.69
C GLY A 242 12.23 -19.82 -7.49
N GLU A 243 11.03 -20.35 -7.68
CA GLU A 243 10.07 -20.59 -6.61
C GLU A 243 10.57 -21.65 -5.62
N GLY A 244 11.31 -22.65 -6.12
CA GLY A 244 11.99 -23.66 -5.31
C GLY A 244 12.97 -23.02 -4.32
N LEU A 245 13.82 -22.09 -4.79
CA LEU A 245 14.78 -21.38 -3.96
C LEU A 245 14.10 -20.60 -2.81
N MET A 246 12.99 -19.92 -3.10
CA MET A 246 12.20 -19.19 -2.10
C MET A 246 11.61 -20.15 -1.05
N LEU A 247 10.99 -21.24 -1.50
CA LEU A 247 10.32 -22.19 -0.62
C LEU A 247 11.28 -23.04 0.20
N GLU A 248 12.43 -23.43 -0.35
CA GLU A 248 13.52 -24.10 0.38
C GLU A 248 14.08 -23.20 1.49
N ALA A 249 14.12 -21.88 1.26
CA ALA A 249 14.50 -20.89 2.27
C ALA A 249 13.38 -20.62 3.30
N GLY A 250 12.21 -21.25 3.17
CA GLY A 250 11.06 -21.05 4.05
C GLY A 250 10.45 -19.65 3.93
N ARG A 251 10.65 -18.97 2.79
CA ARG A 251 10.17 -17.60 2.54
C ARG A 251 9.43 -17.56 1.22
N ALA A 252 8.11 -17.62 1.27
CA ALA A 252 7.31 -17.37 0.08
C ALA A 252 7.52 -15.92 -0.40
N GLY A 253 7.38 -15.73 -1.72
CA GLY A 253 7.44 -14.45 -2.39
C GLY A 253 6.48 -14.46 -3.59
N TRP A 254 6.79 -13.68 -4.62
CA TRP A 254 6.06 -13.73 -5.89
C TRP A 254 6.91 -14.29 -7.03
N VAL A 255 6.25 -14.88 -8.01
CA VAL A 255 6.91 -15.37 -9.23
C VAL A 255 6.39 -14.60 -10.44
N LEU A 256 7.28 -14.36 -11.40
CA LEU A 256 6.93 -13.82 -12.70
C LEU A 256 6.90 -14.96 -13.74
N GLU A 257 5.72 -15.26 -14.26
CA GLU A 257 5.51 -16.23 -15.32
C GLU A 257 5.37 -15.53 -16.68
N LEU A 258 5.76 -16.22 -17.75
CA LEU A 258 5.66 -15.72 -19.12
C LEU A 258 4.57 -16.44 -19.90
N ALA A 259 3.74 -15.69 -20.63
CA ALA A 259 2.71 -16.27 -21.50
C ALA A 259 2.73 -15.62 -22.90
N SER A 260 3.11 -16.41 -23.90
CA SER A 260 2.98 -16.04 -25.32
C SER A 260 1.55 -16.30 -25.77
N VAL A 261 0.70 -15.27 -25.75
CA VAL A 261 -0.74 -15.42 -26.04
C VAL A 261 -1.11 -15.25 -27.51
N GLY A 262 -0.18 -14.77 -28.35
CA GLY A 262 -0.44 -14.57 -29.78
C GLY A 262 -1.66 -13.70 -30.06
N LEU A 263 -2.38 -14.03 -31.13
CA LEU A 263 -3.63 -13.36 -31.52
C LEU A 263 -4.88 -14.22 -31.28
N ASP A 264 -4.71 -15.41 -30.69
CA ASP A 264 -5.77 -16.39 -30.42
C ASP A 264 -5.90 -16.77 -28.94
N GLY A 265 -4.99 -16.29 -28.09
CA GLY A 265 -4.96 -16.55 -26.66
C GLY A 265 -4.07 -17.75 -26.29
N GLY A 266 -3.45 -18.43 -27.26
CA GLY A 266 -2.63 -19.62 -27.05
C GLY A 266 -3.38 -20.81 -26.46
N SER A 267 -2.70 -21.94 -26.34
CA SER A 267 -3.22 -23.17 -25.71
C SER A 267 -2.45 -23.59 -24.45
N ASP A 268 -1.48 -22.79 -24.03
CA ASP A 268 -0.62 -23.11 -22.89
C ASP A 268 -1.43 -23.19 -21.60
N ASN A 269 -0.93 -24.00 -20.66
CA ASN A 269 -1.51 -24.13 -19.34
C ASN A 269 -1.50 -22.76 -18.65
N ALA A 270 -2.64 -22.36 -18.10
CA ALA A 270 -2.82 -21.10 -17.39
C ALA A 270 -3.25 -21.34 -15.92
N ASP A 271 -3.11 -22.57 -15.43
CA ASP A 271 -3.38 -22.90 -14.03
C ASP A 271 -2.13 -22.67 -13.17
N PHE A 272 -2.18 -21.60 -12.38
CA PHE A 272 -1.16 -21.20 -11.42
C PHE A 272 -1.56 -21.52 -9.97
N GLN A 273 -2.72 -22.14 -9.74
CA GLN A 273 -3.18 -22.53 -8.40
C GLN A 273 -2.16 -23.37 -7.62
N PRO A 274 -1.39 -24.30 -8.24
CA PRO A 274 -0.36 -25.04 -7.51
C PRO A 274 0.74 -24.15 -6.87
N LEU A 275 0.99 -22.96 -7.42
CA LEU A 275 1.93 -21.99 -6.84
C LEU A 275 1.30 -21.25 -5.68
N VAL A 276 0.04 -20.83 -5.84
CA VAL A 276 -0.75 -20.16 -4.80
C VAL A 276 -0.95 -21.07 -3.58
N ASP A 277 -1.23 -22.36 -3.79
CA ASP A 277 -1.39 -23.35 -2.72
C ASP A 277 -0.10 -23.54 -1.89
N ARG A 278 1.07 -23.17 -2.46
CA ARG A 278 2.38 -23.16 -1.79
C ARG A 278 2.70 -21.81 -1.14
N GLY A 279 1.75 -20.87 -1.15
CA GLY A 279 1.85 -19.55 -0.55
C GLY A 279 2.51 -18.48 -1.43
N LEU A 280 2.72 -18.75 -2.71
CA LEU A 280 3.33 -17.79 -3.65
C LEU A 280 2.26 -16.89 -4.29
N SER A 281 2.62 -15.65 -4.57
CA SER A 281 1.83 -14.78 -5.47
C SER A 281 2.34 -14.89 -6.91
N VAL A 282 1.47 -14.69 -7.89
CA VAL A 282 1.79 -14.89 -9.31
C VAL A 282 1.52 -13.63 -10.11
N VAL A 283 2.53 -13.19 -10.85
CA VAL A 283 2.46 -12.13 -11.85
C VAL A 283 2.72 -12.76 -13.21
N VAL A 284 1.94 -12.42 -14.24
CA VAL A 284 2.13 -13.01 -15.58
C VAL A 284 2.36 -11.92 -16.62
N ARG A 285 3.44 -12.03 -17.39
CA ARG A 285 3.70 -11.20 -18.57
C ARG A 285 3.05 -11.77 -19.81
N LEU A 286 1.97 -11.12 -20.26
CA LEU A 286 1.26 -11.44 -21.50
C LEU A 286 1.93 -10.74 -22.67
N HIS A 287 2.38 -11.50 -23.66
CA HIS A 287 3.01 -10.95 -24.85
C HIS A 287 2.55 -11.69 -26.12
N ASN A 288 2.55 -11.00 -27.26
CA ASN A 288 2.12 -11.55 -28.54
C ASN A 288 3.08 -12.64 -29.04
N GLY A 289 4.38 -12.41 -28.92
CA GLY A 289 5.40 -13.43 -29.18
C GLY A 289 6.80 -12.85 -29.09
N TYR A 290 7.79 -13.68 -29.37
CA TYR A 290 9.19 -13.24 -29.45
C TYR A 290 9.51 -12.68 -30.84
N LYS A 291 10.70 -12.09 -31.01
CA LYS A 291 11.23 -11.69 -32.32
C LYS A 291 11.03 -12.83 -33.34
N PRO A 292 10.43 -12.57 -34.53
CA PRO A 292 10.13 -11.27 -35.12
C PRO A 292 8.72 -10.71 -34.83
N ASN A 293 7.88 -11.42 -34.08
CA ASN A 293 6.48 -11.05 -33.87
C ASN A 293 6.31 -9.87 -32.89
N GLY A 294 7.26 -9.70 -31.98
CA GLY A 294 7.26 -8.65 -30.95
C GLY A 294 6.30 -8.93 -29.80
N ALA A 295 6.60 -8.35 -28.64
CA ALA A 295 5.82 -8.48 -27.43
C ALA A 295 4.42 -7.86 -27.57
N LEU A 296 4.29 -6.86 -28.45
CA LEU A 296 3.02 -6.37 -28.97
C LEU A 296 2.98 -6.64 -30.49
N PRO A 297 1.80 -6.91 -31.07
CA PRO A 297 1.70 -7.05 -32.52
C PRO A 297 1.68 -5.67 -33.20
N HIS A 298 1.56 -5.65 -34.53
CA HIS A 298 1.27 -4.42 -35.26
C HIS A 298 -0.08 -3.79 -34.87
N PRO A 299 -0.25 -2.44 -34.98
CA PRO A 299 -1.46 -1.75 -34.53
C PRO A 299 -2.78 -2.28 -35.09
N GLN A 300 -2.81 -2.77 -36.33
CA GLN A 300 -4.02 -3.38 -36.93
C GLN A 300 -4.50 -4.64 -36.20
N HIS A 301 -3.71 -5.19 -35.28
CA HIS A 301 -4.02 -6.41 -34.54
C HIS A 301 -4.23 -6.17 -33.03
N TYR A 302 -4.25 -4.92 -32.55
CA TYR A 302 -4.44 -4.65 -31.11
C TYR A 302 -5.76 -5.18 -30.55
N ASP A 303 -6.86 -5.15 -31.32
CA ASP A 303 -8.11 -5.77 -30.88
C ASP A 303 -8.01 -7.29 -30.77
N ALA A 304 -7.35 -7.94 -31.74
CA ALA A 304 -7.14 -9.39 -31.70
C ALA A 304 -6.26 -9.79 -30.50
N PHE A 305 -5.20 -9.02 -30.24
CA PHE A 305 -4.32 -9.23 -29.09
C PHE A 305 -5.03 -8.99 -27.75
N ALA A 306 -5.84 -7.94 -27.63
CA ALA A 306 -6.64 -7.71 -26.43
C ALA A 306 -7.61 -8.87 -26.16
N ASN A 307 -8.26 -9.40 -27.21
CA ASN A 307 -9.11 -10.58 -27.10
C ASN A 307 -8.32 -11.85 -26.74
N ALA A 308 -7.10 -12.00 -27.25
CA ALA A 308 -6.19 -13.09 -26.92
C ALA A 308 -5.78 -13.05 -25.44
N CYS A 309 -5.36 -11.88 -24.93
CA CYS A 309 -5.09 -11.66 -23.51
C CYS A 309 -6.30 -12.04 -22.65
N ALA A 310 -7.50 -11.55 -22.99
CA ALA A 310 -8.72 -11.87 -22.25
C ALA A 310 -9.08 -13.36 -22.31
N THR A 311 -8.77 -14.04 -23.42
CA THR A 311 -8.98 -15.49 -23.57
C THR A 311 -8.04 -16.30 -22.70
N PHE A 312 -6.78 -15.89 -22.59
CA PHE A 312 -5.81 -16.46 -21.67
C PHE A 312 -6.25 -16.26 -20.21
N VAL A 313 -6.57 -15.02 -19.83
CA VAL A 313 -6.97 -14.69 -18.45
C VAL A 313 -8.23 -15.44 -18.02
N ARG A 314 -9.25 -15.55 -18.89
CA ARG A 314 -10.51 -16.25 -18.57
C ARG A 314 -10.32 -17.73 -18.19
N ARG A 315 -9.30 -18.38 -18.73
CA ARG A 315 -8.97 -19.78 -18.40
C ARG A 315 -7.91 -19.92 -17.33
N SER A 316 -7.40 -18.79 -16.82
CA SER A 316 -6.36 -18.79 -15.80
C SER A 316 -6.93 -18.98 -14.40
N HIS A 317 -6.15 -19.61 -13.52
CA HIS A 317 -6.50 -19.80 -12.12
C HIS A 317 -5.31 -19.40 -11.24
N GLY A 318 -5.57 -18.72 -10.13
CA GLY A 318 -4.53 -18.33 -9.17
C GLY A 318 -3.69 -17.09 -9.55
N CYS A 319 -4.09 -16.29 -10.55
CA CYS A 319 -3.38 -15.06 -10.92
C CYS A 319 -4.36 -13.91 -11.18
N HIS A 320 -3.98 -12.70 -10.73
CA HIS A 320 -4.76 -11.47 -10.84
C HIS A 320 -3.89 -10.24 -11.18
N ILE A 321 -2.62 -10.45 -11.56
CA ILE A 321 -1.68 -9.39 -11.94
C ILE A 321 -1.05 -9.73 -13.29
N TRP A 322 -1.26 -8.84 -14.26
CA TRP A 322 -0.89 -9.03 -15.66
C TRP A 322 0.01 -7.90 -16.14
N ILE A 323 1.05 -8.20 -16.90
CA ILE A 323 1.88 -7.19 -17.59
C ILE A 323 1.59 -7.28 -19.08
N ILE A 324 1.38 -6.15 -19.75
CA ILE A 324 1.11 -6.11 -21.19
C ILE A 324 2.39 -5.76 -21.96
N GLY A 325 2.96 -6.79 -22.60
CA GLY A 325 4.18 -6.71 -23.38
C GLY A 325 5.46 -6.72 -22.55
N ASN A 326 6.57 -6.42 -23.22
CA ASN A 326 7.90 -6.31 -22.65
C ASN A 326 8.66 -5.18 -23.36
N GLU A 327 9.44 -4.40 -22.61
CA GLU A 327 10.41 -3.39 -23.10
C GLU A 327 10.10 -2.80 -24.50
N PRO A 328 8.97 -2.08 -24.68
CA PRO A 328 8.47 -1.72 -26.02
C PRO A 328 9.38 -0.76 -26.79
N ASN A 329 10.34 -0.13 -26.12
CA ASN A 329 11.38 0.69 -26.72
C ASN A 329 12.61 -0.09 -27.21
N HIS A 330 12.66 -1.43 -27.16
CA HIS A 330 13.82 -2.24 -27.59
C HIS A 330 13.50 -3.01 -28.88
N GLU A 331 14.35 -2.94 -29.92
CA GLU A 331 14.09 -3.58 -31.24
C GLU A 331 13.73 -5.08 -31.15
N ALA A 332 14.36 -5.82 -30.24
CA ALA A 332 14.11 -7.25 -30.06
C ALA A 332 12.66 -7.56 -29.65
N GLU A 333 12.00 -6.63 -28.96
CA GLU A 333 10.63 -6.76 -28.47
C GLU A 333 9.58 -6.17 -29.41
N ARG A 334 10.00 -5.58 -30.52
CA ARG A 334 9.10 -4.91 -31.46
C ARG A 334 8.69 -5.80 -32.62
N PRO A 335 7.45 -5.67 -33.13
CA PRO A 335 7.01 -6.41 -34.30
C PRO A 335 7.87 -5.99 -35.49
N GLN A 336 8.67 -6.94 -35.99
CA GLN A 336 9.63 -6.73 -37.08
C GLN A 336 10.65 -5.59 -36.82
N GLY A 337 10.90 -5.27 -35.54
CA GLY A 337 11.78 -4.17 -35.13
C GLY A 337 11.17 -2.77 -35.27
N GLU A 338 9.95 -2.64 -35.79
CA GLU A 338 9.29 -1.36 -36.03
C GLU A 338 8.99 -0.61 -34.73
N PHE A 339 9.23 0.70 -34.70
CA PHE A 339 9.03 1.50 -33.49
C PHE A 339 7.59 1.42 -32.98
N ILE A 340 7.47 1.13 -31.68
CA ILE A 340 6.22 1.29 -30.94
C ILE A 340 6.32 2.65 -30.27
N PHE A 341 5.56 3.63 -30.75
CA PHE A 341 5.50 4.95 -30.15
C PHE A 341 4.62 4.95 -28.88
N PRO A 342 4.79 5.92 -27.98
CA PRO A 342 4.05 5.97 -26.72
C PRO A 342 2.53 5.83 -26.86
N GLN A 343 1.94 6.48 -27.87
CA GLN A 343 0.50 6.41 -28.15
C GLN A 343 0.06 5.03 -28.64
N GLN A 344 0.91 4.33 -29.39
CA GLN A 344 0.62 2.97 -29.87
C GLN A 344 0.67 1.97 -28.72
N TYR A 345 1.67 2.08 -27.84
CA TYR A 345 1.72 1.28 -26.63
C TYR A 345 0.49 1.52 -25.74
N ALA A 346 0.15 2.79 -25.48
CA ALA A 346 -0.99 3.15 -24.65
C ALA A 346 -2.32 2.64 -25.22
N ASP A 347 -2.51 2.64 -26.55
CA ASP A 347 -3.70 2.09 -27.20
C ASP A 347 -3.81 0.57 -26.98
N ALA A 348 -2.73 -0.17 -27.25
CA ALA A 348 -2.70 -1.62 -27.04
C ALA A 348 -2.94 -2.00 -25.57
N TYR A 349 -2.22 -1.35 -24.65
CA TYR A 349 -2.38 -1.54 -23.21
C TYR A 349 -3.83 -1.29 -22.76
N THR A 350 -4.42 -0.17 -23.18
CA THR A 350 -5.78 0.21 -22.80
C THR A 350 -6.81 -0.81 -23.28
N ARG A 351 -6.65 -1.33 -24.52
CA ARG A 351 -7.53 -2.37 -25.06
C ARG A 351 -7.39 -3.68 -24.28
N CYS A 352 -6.17 -4.14 -24.02
CA CYS A 352 -5.92 -5.34 -23.24
C CYS A 352 -6.52 -5.22 -21.82
N ARG A 353 -6.26 -4.11 -21.13
CA ARG A 353 -6.79 -3.86 -19.79
C ARG A 353 -8.31 -3.91 -19.75
N ARG A 354 -8.98 -3.21 -20.68
CA ARG A 354 -10.44 -3.20 -20.75
C ARG A 354 -11.00 -4.59 -21.04
N ALA A 355 -10.38 -5.34 -21.96
CA ALA A 355 -10.82 -6.69 -22.30
C ALA A 355 -10.69 -7.66 -21.12
N ILE A 356 -9.60 -7.57 -20.35
CA ILE A 356 -9.36 -8.37 -19.14
C ILE A 356 -10.39 -8.04 -18.06
N ARG A 357 -10.57 -6.76 -17.72
CA ARG A 357 -11.48 -6.32 -16.65
C ARG A 357 -12.97 -6.53 -16.95
N GLN A 358 -13.33 -6.87 -18.17
CA GLN A 358 -14.70 -7.25 -18.55
C GLN A 358 -14.99 -8.73 -18.28
N ILE A 359 -14.00 -9.54 -17.91
CA ILE A 359 -14.20 -10.96 -17.59
C ILE A 359 -14.76 -11.06 -16.15
N PRO A 360 -15.86 -11.80 -15.95
CA PRO A 360 -16.38 -12.05 -14.61
C PRO A 360 -15.32 -12.66 -13.68
N GLY A 361 -15.12 -12.08 -12.51
CA GLY A 361 -14.09 -12.50 -11.56
C GLY A 361 -12.73 -11.83 -11.73
N HIS A 362 -12.53 -11.05 -12.80
CA HIS A 362 -11.29 -10.32 -13.10
C HIS A 362 -11.49 -8.80 -13.17
N GLU A 363 -12.62 -8.28 -12.67
CA GLU A 363 -12.97 -6.86 -12.76
C GLU A 363 -11.98 -5.95 -12.00
N PHE A 364 -11.26 -6.55 -11.05
CA PHE A 364 -10.29 -5.88 -10.16
C PHE A 364 -8.85 -6.30 -10.41
N ASP A 365 -8.61 -7.12 -11.44
CA ASP A 365 -7.26 -7.50 -11.81
C ASP A 365 -6.42 -6.26 -12.09
N LEU A 366 -5.14 -6.38 -11.78
CA LEU A 366 -4.14 -5.36 -12.02
C LEU A 366 -3.52 -5.61 -13.38
N VAL A 367 -3.61 -4.63 -14.28
CA VAL A 367 -2.96 -4.69 -15.59
C VAL A 367 -1.87 -3.63 -15.61
N LEU A 368 -0.62 -4.07 -15.49
CA LEU A 368 0.56 -3.23 -15.35
C LEU A 368 1.09 -2.80 -16.71
N VAL A 369 1.50 -1.54 -16.78
CA VAL A 369 2.26 -0.96 -17.88
C VAL A 369 3.67 -1.54 -17.86
N ALA A 370 4.09 -2.17 -18.96
CA ALA A 370 5.46 -2.61 -19.18
C ALA A 370 6.37 -1.40 -19.36
N GLY A 371 7.40 -1.32 -18.52
CA GLY A 371 8.45 -0.34 -18.59
C GLY A 371 9.32 -0.56 -19.84
N PRO A 372 9.89 0.51 -20.40
CA PRO A 372 10.90 0.39 -21.43
C PRO A 372 12.19 -0.27 -20.88
N ALA A 373 12.96 -0.91 -21.77
CA ALA A 373 14.34 -1.28 -21.53
C ALA A 373 15.12 -0.06 -21.04
N PRO A 374 15.66 -0.07 -19.81
CA PRO A 374 16.60 0.96 -19.38
C PRO A 374 17.83 0.93 -20.28
N TRP A 375 18.46 2.09 -20.44
CA TRP A 375 19.66 2.27 -21.27
C TRP A 375 19.46 2.09 -22.79
N ASN A 376 18.29 1.67 -23.25
CA ASN A 376 18.01 1.54 -24.68
C ASN A 376 17.51 2.88 -25.28
N ALA A 377 18.33 3.41 -26.19
CA ALA A 377 18.17 4.72 -26.83
C ALA A 377 17.57 4.68 -28.25
N GLU A 378 17.09 3.53 -28.70
CA GLU A 378 16.75 3.30 -30.11
C GLU A 378 15.47 4.04 -30.53
N THR A 379 14.47 4.12 -29.64
CA THR A 379 13.13 4.59 -30.01
C THR A 379 13.04 6.11 -29.97
N ARG A 380 13.17 6.75 -31.14
CA ARG A 380 13.17 8.22 -31.29
C ARG A 380 11.90 8.72 -31.98
N TYR A 381 11.40 9.87 -31.55
CA TYR A 381 10.20 10.50 -32.10
C TYR A 381 10.18 12.01 -31.80
N PRO A 382 9.31 12.82 -32.43
CA PRO A 382 9.19 14.24 -32.13
C PRO A 382 8.96 14.50 -30.63
N GLY A 383 9.80 15.33 -30.02
CA GLY A 383 9.81 15.57 -28.57
C GLY A 383 10.78 14.68 -27.80
N ASN A 384 11.20 13.54 -28.35
CA ASN A 384 12.21 12.65 -27.78
C ASN A 384 13.25 12.24 -28.84
N ALA A 385 13.95 13.22 -29.38
CA ALA A 385 14.93 13.01 -30.46
C ALA A 385 16.17 12.22 -30.00
N GLY A 386 16.47 12.24 -28.70
CA GLY A 386 17.53 11.41 -28.12
C GLY A 386 17.16 9.93 -28.18
N GLY A 387 15.92 9.59 -27.82
CA GLY A 387 15.49 8.24 -27.48
C GLY A 387 15.63 8.01 -25.97
N ASP A 388 15.37 9.03 -25.17
CA ASP A 388 15.38 8.98 -23.71
C ASP A 388 14.30 7.99 -23.23
N TRP A 389 14.74 6.89 -22.61
CA TRP A 389 13.86 5.80 -22.20
C TRP A 389 12.97 6.19 -21.01
N VAL A 390 13.41 7.12 -20.15
CA VAL A 390 12.59 7.67 -19.06
C VAL A 390 11.53 8.61 -19.59
N LYS A 391 11.90 9.45 -20.55
CA LYS A 391 10.92 10.27 -21.27
C LYS A 391 9.92 9.41 -22.04
N TYR A 392 10.38 8.34 -22.69
CA TYR A 392 9.49 7.39 -23.36
C TYR A 392 8.47 6.80 -22.40
N PHE A 393 8.91 6.38 -21.21
CA PHE A 393 8.04 5.90 -20.15
C PHE A 393 7.00 6.97 -19.73
N ALA A 394 7.44 8.20 -19.43
CA ALA A 394 6.53 9.28 -19.07
C ALA A 394 5.48 9.55 -20.17
N ASP A 395 5.92 9.59 -21.43
CA ASP A 395 5.04 9.84 -22.58
C ASP A 395 4.05 8.68 -22.80
N GLN A 396 4.40 7.43 -22.46
CA GLN A 396 3.45 6.30 -22.48
C GLN A 396 2.35 6.53 -21.44
N ILE A 397 2.72 6.90 -20.21
CA ILE A 397 1.77 7.11 -19.11
C ILE A 397 0.85 8.30 -19.42
N ASP A 398 1.38 9.36 -20.03
CA ASP A 398 0.61 10.52 -20.46
C ASP A 398 -0.32 10.25 -21.64
N ALA A 399 -0.03 9.24 -22.46
CA ALA A 399 -0.94 8.79 -23.51
C ALA A 399 -2.07 7.87 -23.00
N ILE A 400 -1.93 7.27 -21.80
CA ILE A 400 -2.98 6.43 -21.19
C ILE A 400 -4.09 7.33 -20.61
N PRO A 401 -5.38 7.05 -20.89
CA PRO A 401 -6.48 7.81 -20.31
C PRO A 401 -6.43 7.87 -18.76
N PRO A 402 -6.73 9.02 -18.14
CA PRO A 402 -6.78 9.13 -16.68
C PRO A 402 -7.71 8.08 -16.05
N GLY A 403 -7.22 7.39 -15.01
CA GLY A 403 -7.96 6.32 -14.33
C GLY A 403 -7.90 4.95 -15.03
N GLU A 404 -7.18 4.84 -16.16
CA GLU A 404 -7.03 3.59 -16.90
C GLU A 404 -5.64 2.93 -16.74
N CYS A 405 -4.87 3.34 -15.74
CA CYS A 405 -3.60 2.72 -15.38
C CYS A 405 -3.72 2.03 -14.01
N ASP A 406 -3.29 0.77 -13.90
CA ASP A 406 -3.35 0.01 -12.64
C ASP A 406 -1.99 -0.12 -11.93
N GLY A 407 -0.88 0.18 -12.62
CA GLY A 407 0.48 0.12 -12.06
C GLY A 407 1.54 -0.10 -13.13
N PHE A 408 2.77 -0.36 -12.70
CA PHE A 408 3.95 -0.41 -13.56
C PHE A 408 4.81 -1.64 -13.28
N ALA A 409 5.38 -2.22 -14.32
CA ALA A 409 6.38 -3.28 -14.27
C ALA A 409 7.66 -2.74 -14.91
N ILE A 410 8.67 -2.42 -14.11
CA ILE A 410 9.92 -1.77 -14.56
C ILE A 410 11.10 -2.72 -14.42
N HIS A 411 12.17 -2.47 -15.15
CA HIS A 411 13.41 -3.24 -15.06
C HIS A 411 14.52 -2.39 -14.45
N ALA A 412 15.37 -3.00 -13.64
CA ALA A 412 16.46 -2.31 -12.96
C ALA A 412 17.68 -3.24 -12.87
N TYR A 413 18.64 -3.04 -13.77
CA TYR A 413 19.81 -3.90 -13.90
C TYR A 413 21.05 -3.31 -13.22
N THR A 414 22.05 -4.17 -13.00
CA THR A 414 23.42 -3.78 -12.65
C THR A 414 24.34 -4.27 -13.76
N HIS A 415 25.47 -3.63 -14.04
CA HIS A 415 26.40 -4.14 -15.05
C HIS A 415 27.17 -5.36 -14.55
N GLU A 416 27.52 -5.37 -13.26
CA GLU A 416 28.38 -6.37 -12.62
C GLU A 416 27.83 -6.78 -11.25
N HIS A 417 28.56 -7.65 -10.55
CA HIS A 417 28.16 -8.19 -9.25
C HIS A 417 28.53 -7.35 -8.02
N ASP A 418 29.18 -6.20 -8.19
CA ASP A 418 29.66 -5.40 -7.05
C ASP A 418 28.49 -4.75 -6.31
N PRO A 419 28.24 -5.09 -5.03
CA PRO A 419 27.17 -4.48 -4.24
C PRO A 419 27.25 -2.95 -4.15
N ALA A 420 28.44 -2.35 -4.31
CA ALA A 420 28.58 -0.90 -4.31
C ALA A 420 27.81 -0.26 -5.48
N MET A 421 27.75 -0.92 -6.63
CA MET A 421 27.06 -0.42 -7.84
C MET A 421 25.55 -0.35 -7.65
N ILE A 422 24.98 -1.22 -6.80
CA ILE A 422 23.55 -1.23 -6.48
C ILE A 422 23.08 0.08 -5.83
N THR A 423 23.95 0.73 -5.05
CA THR A 423 23.63 1.94 -4.29
C THR A 423 24.34 3.18 -4.78
N ALA A 424 25.09 3.08 -5.88
CA ALA A 424 25.80 4.20 -6.45
C ALA A 424 24.90 4.99 -7.41
N ASP A 425 24.97 6.32 -7.36
CA ASP A 425 24.42 7.18 -8.40
C ASP A 425 25.48 7.35 -9.51
N LEU A 426 25.65 6.29 -10.31
CA LEU A 426 26.41 6.33 -11.55
C LEU A 426 25.50 6.75 -12.69
N PHE A 427 25.96 7.66 -13.53
CA PHE A 427 25.18 8.23 -14.64
C PHE A 427 25.74 7.79 -15.99
N GLN A 428 24.84 7.74 -16.98
CA GLN A 428 25.17 7.42 -18.36
C GLN A 428 26.23 8.38 -18.94
N GLY A 429 27.13 7.85 -19.76
CA GLY A 429 28.20 8.66 -20.38
C GLY A 429 27.79 9.37 -21.67
N ALA A 430 26.76 8.87 -22.36
CA ALA A 430 26.34 9.37 -23.67
C ALA A 430 25.68 10.76 -23.59
N ASP A 431 26.00 11.63 -24.56
CA ASP A 431 25.39 12.96 -24.66
C ASP A 431 23.86 12.84 -24.85
N GLY A 432 23.11 13.62 -24.08
CA GLY A 432 21.65 13.52 -23.97
C GLY A 432 21.16 12.61 -22.83
N TYR A 433 22.01 11.75 -22.29
CA TYR A 433 21.64 10.73 -21.29
C TYR A 433 22.30 10.92 -19.93
N LYS A 434 23.26 11.85 -19.80
CA LYS A 434 24.05 12.07 -18.57
C LYS A 434 23.25 12.38 -17.30
N HIS A 435 21.95 12.63 -17.44
CA HIS A 435 21.04 12.85 -16.33
C HIS A 435 20.35 11.56 -15.84
N LEU A 436 20.50 10.45 -16.58
CA LEU A 436 19.93 9.13 -16.25
C LEU A 436 20.98 8.23 -15.63
N ARG A 437 20.54 7.39 -14.69
CA ARG A 437 21.39 6.46 -13.95
C ARG A 437 21.77 5.26 -14.81
N ASN A 438 22.88 4.64 -14.44
CA ASN A 438 23.56 3.58 -15.20
C ASN A 438 23.73 2.28 -14.41
N GLU A 439 23.04 2.12 -13.28
CA GLU A 439 23.06 0.89 -12.49
C GLU A 439 21.67 0.63 -11.92
N PHE A 440 21.57 -0.18 -10.87
CA PHE A 440 20.30 -0.61 -10.28
C PHE A 440 19.39 0.57 -9.92
N ARG A 441 19.94 1.71 -9.50
CA ARG A 441 19.17 2.93 -9.19
C ARG A 441 18.44 3.57 -10.38
N THR A 442 18.53 3.02 -11.60
CA THR A 442 17.62 3.33 -12.71
C THR A 442 16.13 3.25 -12.32
N TYR A 443 15.78 2.39 -11.34
CA TYR A 443 14.42 2.37 -10.80
C TYR A 443 13.98 3.75 -10.29
N ARG A 444 14.89 4.57 -9.73
CA ARG A 444 14.59 5.92 -9.26
C ARG A 444 14.22 6.86 -10.40
N ASP A 445 14.88 6.74 -11.55
CA ASP A 445 14.54 7.56 -12.73
C ASP A 445 13.13 7.22 -13.23
N PHE A 446 12.75 5.93 -13.22
CA PHE A 446 11.37 5.51 -13.45
C PHE A 446 10.40 6.12 -12.42
N MET A 447 10.70 6.00 -11.12
CA MET A 447 9.85 6.54 -10.05
C MET A 447 9.66 8.06 -10.15
N GLU A 448 10.71 8.79 -10.49
CA GLU A 448 10.68 10.24 -10.68
C GLU A 448 9.81 10.65 -11.89
N ALA A 449 9.80 9.82 -12.95
CA ALA A 449 9.01 10.04 -14.16
C ALA A 449 7.52 9.70 -14.03
N ILE A 450 7.12 8.90 -13.04
CA ILE A 450 5.71 8.60 -12.80
C ILE A 450 4.97 9.90 -12.44
N PRO A 451 3.96 10.32 -13.23
CA PRO A 451 3.24 11.57 -12.98
C PRO A 451 2.47 11.47 -11.66
N ALA A 452 2.28 12.60 -10.98
CA ALA A 452 1.67 12.65 -9.65
C ALA A 452 0.32 11.89 -9.55
N ARG A 453 -0.48 11.92 -10.61
CA ARG A 453 -1.75 11.20 -10.70
C ARG A 453 -1.62 9.67 -10.62
N CYS A 454 -0.44 9.12 -10.88
CA CYS A 454 -0.15 7.69 -10.89
C CYS A 454 0.80 7.23 -9.77
N ARG A 455 1.33 8.14 -8.95
CA ARG A 455 2.30 7.79 -7.89
C ARG A 455 1.73 6.95 -6.75
N HIS A 456 0.40 6.85 -6.66
CA HIS A 456 -0.29 5.98 -5.73
C HIS A 456 -0.45 4.55 -6.26
N LEU A 457 -0.14 4.33 -7.54
CA LEU A 457 -0.22 3.02 -8.17
C LEU A 457 1.04 2.22 -7.85
N PRO A 458 0.91 0.89 -7.80
CA PRO A 458 2.04 0.02 -7.52
C PRO A 458 3.08 -0.02 -8.64
N VAL A 459 4.32 -0.34 -8.25
CA VAL A 459 5.46 -0.54 -9.15
C VAL A 459 6.15 -1.86 -8.76
N LEU A 460 6.33 -2.76 -9.72
CA LEU A 460 7.11 -3.98 -9.56
C LEU A 460 8.41 -3.83 -10.34
N ILE A 461 9.54 -4.21 -9.73
CA ILE A 461 10.79 -4.44 -10.47
C ILE A 461 10.75 -5.89 -10.96
N THR A 462 10.41 -6.08 -12.24
CA THR A 462 10.12 -7.40 -12.82
C THR A 462 11.33 -8.10 -13.42
N GLU A 463 12.40 -7.35 -13.69
CA GLU A 463 13.70 -7.90 -14.08
C GLU A 463 14.83 -7.12 -13.40
N ALA A 464 15.80 -7.86 -12.87
CA ALA A 464 17.04 -7.34 -12.31
C ALA A 464 18.09 -8.45 -12.32
N ASP A 465 19.19 -8.21 -13.02
CA ASP A 465 20.35 -9.11 -13.08
C ASP A 465 21.62 -8.35 -13.53
N PRO A 466 22.81 -8.98 -13.38
CA PRO A 466 24.05 -8.47 -13.94
C PRO A 466 24.08 -8.64 -15.46
N THR A 467 24.11 -7.54 -16.20
CA THR A 467 23.94 -7.56 -17.66
C THR A 467 25.22 -7.73 -18.46
N ASN A 468 26.41 -7.70 -17.84
CA ASN A 468 27.63 -7.96 -18.58
C ASN A 468 27.59 -9.41 -19.14
N PRO A 469 27.58 -9.58 -20.48
CA PRO A 469 27.39 -10.88 -21.11
C PRO A 469 28.56 -11.85 -20.86
N ASN A 470 29.71 -11.35 -20.37
CA ASN A 470 30.86 -12.18 -20.03
C ASN A 470 30.81 -12.73 -18.61
N THR A 471 30.04 -12.10 -17.71
CA THR A 471 30.00 -12.44 -16.28
C THR A 471 28.63 -12.95 -15.83
N GLY A 472 27.53 -12.42 -16.40
CA GLY A 472 26.16 -12.92 -16.22
C GLY A 472 25.78 -13.20 -14.76
N TRP A 473 25.02 -14.27 -14.50
CA TRP A 473 24.86 -14.79 -13.15
C TRP A 473 26.14 -15.50 -12.67
N ALA A 474 26.54 -15.25 -11.41
CA ALA A 474 27.67 -15.95 -10.80
C ALA A 474 27.22 -17.28 -10.17
N ASP A 475 27.13 -18.33 -10.99
CA ASP A 475 26.62 -19.64 -10.59
C ASP A 475 27.21 -20.16 -9.26
N GLY A 476 26.32 -20.53 -8.34
CA GLY A 476 26.68 -21.07 -7.03
C GLY A 476 27.38 -20.09 -6.08
N GLN A 477 27.49 -18.81 -6.43
CA GLN A 477 28.20 -17.81 -5.64
C GLN A 477 27.28 -16.69 -5.18
N ASN A 478 27.23 -16.46 -3.87
CA ASN A 478 26.62 -15.25 -3.34
C ASN A 478 27.60 -14.07 -3.44
N LYS A 479 27.39 -13.20 -4.42
CA LYS A 479 28.18 -11.97 -4.61
C LYS A 479 27.66 -10.77 -3.80
N GLY A 480 26.54 -10.92 -3.10
CA GLY A 480 25.96 -9.91 -2.22
C GLY A 480 25.08 -8.84 -2.90
N TRP A 481 25.13 -8.71 -4.24
CA TRP A 481 24.38 -7.67 -4.94
C TRP A 481 22.86 -7.82 -4.80
N VAL A 482 22.32 -9.06 -4.86
CA VAL A 482 20.87 -9.33 -4.69
C VAL A 482 20.41 -8.89 -3.29
N CYS A 483 21.17 -9.23 -2.24
CA CYS A 483 20.85 -8.79 -0.89
C CYS A 483 20.90 -7.27 -0.75
N GLN A 484 21.86 -6.63 -1.43
CA GLN A 484 21.98 -5.17 -1.42
C GLN A 484 20.82 -4.50 -2.19
N ALA A 485 20.35 -5.11 -3.28
CA ALA A 485 19.22 -4.62 -4.07
C ALA A 485 17.94 -4.61 -3.22
N TYR A 486 17.65 -5.72 -2.53
CA TYR A 486 16.52 -5.78 -1.60
C TYR A 486 16.63 -4.80 -0.43
N ARG A 487 17.83 -4.53 0.09
CA ARG A 487 18.03 -3.50 1.14
C ARG A 487 17.85 -2.07 0.64
N GLU A 488 18.14 -1.82 -0.63
CA GLU A 488 18.02 -0.48 -1.24
C GLU A 488 16.55 -0.08 -1.48
N ILE A 489 15.68 -1.07 -1.72
CA ILE A 489 14.25 -0.84 -2.03
C ILE A 489 13.29 -1.13 -0.87
N ALA A 490 13.77 -1.75 0.21
CA ALA A 490 13.02 -1.93 1.46
C ALA A 490 13.05 -0.66 2.31
#